data_AF-A0A0F3RFZ5-F1
#
_entry.id   AF-A0A0F3RFZ5-F1
#
_cell.length_a   1.000
_cell.length_b   1.000
_cell.length_c   1.000
_cell.angle_alpha   90.00
_cell.angle_beta   90.00
_cell.angle_gamma   90.00
#
_symmetry.space_group_name_H-M   'P 1'
#
loop_
_entity.id
_entity.type
_entity.pdbx_description
1 polymer ?
#
loop_
_entity_poly.entity_id
_entity_poly.type
_entity_poly.pdbx_seq_one_letter_code
_entity_poly.pdbx_strand_id
1 'polypeptide(L)'
;MQKNILENKNPELINFLTQAFGAYPILIVQGAQILNQIQGLNLKQYKKKVKASKDKIELNIKLVSNELKPSAKRLLDGIALFNNQSFSKELLNSITEDKHSLDDDIYQFSKFALISNIEPNEVNLIFKMHDVIAKKILQINGDKENKEYLKRVLLIF
;
A
#
# COMPACT_ATOMS: atom_id res chain seq x y z
N MET A 1 -12.36 12.87 -6.18
CA MET A 1 -12.00 13.13 -7.60
C MET A 1 -10.79 12.26 -7.97
N GLN A 2 -10.96 11.26 -8.84
CA GLN A 2 -9.84 10.52 -9.43
C GLN A 2 -9.21 11.38 -10.51
N LYS A 3 -8.16 12.15 -10.17
CA LYS A 3 -7.24 12.70 -11.16
C LYS A 3 -6.56 11.51 -11.85
N ASN A 4 -6.61 11.45 -13.17
CA ASN A 4 -6.08 10.34 -13.94
C ASN A 4 -4.57 10.21 -13.67
N ILE A 5 -4.17 9.19 -12.90
CA ILE A 5 -2.77 8.90 -12.52
C ILE A 5 -1.88 8.65 -13.76
N LEU A 6 -2.51 8.45 -14.92
CA LEU A 6 -1.90 8.25 -16.24
C LEU A 6 -1.86 9.52 -17.11
N GLU A 7 -2.15 10.71 -16.57
CA GLU A 7 -2.10 11.98 -17.34
C GLU A 7 -0.71 12.28 -17.94
N ASN A 8 0.34 11.65 -17.42
CA ASN A 8 1.61 11.54 -18.14
C ASN A 8 1.47 10.49 -19.24
N LYS A 9 1.18 10.97 -20.46
CA LYS A 9 1.02 10.24 -21.73
C LYS A 9 2.27 9.46 -22.18
N ASN A 10 3.07 8.87 -21.29
CA ASN A 10 4.20 8.03 -21.68
C ASN A 10 3.66 6.64 -22.07
N PRO A 11 3.53 6.31 -23.36
CA PRO A 11 2.94 5.04 -23.78
C PRO A 11 3.83 3.87 -23.37
N GLU A 12 5.14 4.09 -23.25
CA GLU A 12 6.11 3.08 -22.82
C GLU A 12 5.89 2.66 -21.35
N LEU A 13 5.49 3.61 -20.50
CA LEU A 13 5.14 3.35 -19.11
C LEU A 13 3.84 2.56 -19.04
N ILE A 14 2.79 3.06 -19.72
CA ILE A 14 1.47 2.44 -19.72
C ILE A 14 1.55 1.00 -20.23
N ASN A 15 2.18 0.79 -21.40
CA ASN A 15 2.34 -0.54 -21.99
C ASN A 15 3.09 -1.48 -21.04
N PHE A 16 4.17 -1.00 -20.42
CA PHE A 16 4.91 -1.82 -19.47
C PHE A 16 4.10 -2.19 -18.24
N LEU A 17 3.43 -1.23 -17.59
CA LEU A 17 2.65 -1.51 -16.38
C LEU A 17 1.47 -2.43 -16.68
N THR A 18 0.75 -2.19 -17.78
CA THR A 18 -0.35 -3.06 -18.22
C THR A 18 0.14 -4.47 -18.53
N GLN A 19 1.28 -4.63 -19.20
CA GLN A 19 1.85 -5.97 -19.46
C GLN A 19 2.33 -6.65 -18.17
N ALA A 20 2.93 -5.91 -17.25
CA ALA A 20 3.50 -6.46 -16.03
C ALA A 20 2.43 -6.84 -14.99
N PHE A 21 1.34 -6.08 -14.94
CA PHE A 21 0.35 -6.12 -13.85
C PHE A 21 -1.11 -6.17 -14.34
N GLY A 22 -1.38 -6.47 -15.61
CA GLY A 22 -2.73 -6.40 -16.22
C GLY A 22 -3.82 -7.21 -15.52
N ALA A 23 -3.46 -8.26 -14.79
CA ALA A 23 -4.40 -9.02 -13.96
C ALA A 23 -4.87 -8.27 -12.70
N TYR A 24 -4.18 -7.20 -12.30
CA TYR A 24 -4.41 -6.45 -11.07
C TYR A 24 -4.32 -4.93 -11.34
N PRO A 25 -5.44 -4.27 -11.73
CA PRO A 25 -5.44 -2.83 -12.03
C PRO A 25 -4.87 -1.95 -10.92
N ILE A 26 -5.08 -2.31 -9.65
CA ILE A 26 -4.51 -1.60 -8.49
C ILE A 26 -2.96 -1.56 -8.52
N LEU A 27 -2.31 -2.60 -9.06
CA LEU A 27 -0.85 -2.67 -9.15
C LEU A 27 -0.29 -1.86 -10.33
N ILE A 28 -1.11 -1.60 -11.37
CA ILE A 28 -0.77 -0.62 -12.41
C ILE A 28 -0.69 0.77 -11.78
N VAL A 29 -1.71 1.13 -10.99
CA VAL A 29 -1.77 2.40 -10.27
C VAL A 29 -0.60 2.53 -9.30
N GLN A 30 -0.37 1.52 -8.46
CA GLN A 30 0.74 1.51 -7.52
C GLN A 30 2.11 1.61 -8.22
N GLY A 31 2.31 0.88 -9.34
CA GLY A 31 3.55 0.95 -10.11
C GLY A 31 3.82 2.34 -10.69
N ALA A 32 2.77 3.04 -11.14
CA ALA A 32 2.88 4.43 -11.56
C ALA A 32 3.23 5.36 -10.39
N GLN A 33 2.61 5.18 -9.22
CA GLN A 33 2.93 5.95 -8.02
C GLN A 33 4.36 5.71 -7.54
N ILE A 34 4.84 4.47 -7.53
CA ILE A 34 6.24 4.13 -7.21
C ILE A 34 7.22 4.94 -8.06
N LEU A 35 7.00 4.99 -9.38
CA LEU A 35 7.86 5.72 -10.31
C LEU A 35 7.76 7.24 -10.18
N ASN A 36 6.61 7.76 -9.78
CA ASN A 36 6.40 9.20 -9.59
C ASN A 36 6.95 9.70 -8.24
N GLN A 37 6.99 8.84 -7.22
CA GLN A 37 7.18 9.26 -5.84
C GLN A 37 8.52 8.83 -5.23
N ILE A 38 9.10 7.69 -5.65
CA ILE A 38 10.37 7.21 -5.12
C ILE A 38 11.53 7.92 -5.82
N GLN A 39 12.25 8.75 -5.07
CA GLN A 39 13.40 9.48 -5.61
C GLN A 39 14.51 8.51 -6.05
N GLY A 40 15.10 8.77 -7.21
CA GLY A 40 16.21 7.97 -7.74
C GLY A 40 15.80 6.64 -8.38
N LEU A 41 14.52 6.29 -8.43
CA LEU A 41 14.01 5.12 -9.15
C LEU A 41 13.40 5.53 -10.50
N ASN A 42 14.15 5.32 -11.59
CA ASN A 42 13.63 5.57 -12.94
C ASN A 42 12.98 4.34 -13.58
N LEU A 43 12.27 4.56 -14.70
CA LEU A 43 11.56 3.51 -15.44
C LEU A 43 12.48 2.34 -15.84
N LYS A 44 13.71 2.61 -16.28
CA LYS A 44 14.65 1.57 -16.71
C LYS A 44 15.06 0.67 -15.54
N GLN A 45 15.36 1.27 -14.38
CA GLN A 45 15.71 0.55 -13.15
C GLN A 45 14.53 -0.27 -12.63
N TYR A 46 13.33 0.32 -12.60
CA TYR A 46 12.12 -0.37 -12.16
C TYR A 46 11.78 -1.55 -13.08
N LYS A 47 11.82 -1.36 -14.41
CA LYS A 47 11.68 -2.45 -15.40
C LYS A 47 12.64 -3.60 -15.13
N LYS A 48 13.91 -3.29 -14.86
CA LYS A 48 14.92 -4.31 -14.53
C LYS A 48 14.54 -5.08 -13.26
N LYS A 49 14.14 -4.38 -12.18
CA LYS A 49 13.70 -5.00 -10.93
C LYS A 49 12.47 -5.89 -11.13
N VAL A 50 11.45 -5.42 -11.85
CA VAL A 50 10.21 -6.16 -12.13
C VAL A 50 10.49 -7.41 -12.98
N LYS A 51 11.35 -7.32 -14.01
CA LYS A 51 11.72 -8.47 -14.85
C LYS A 51 12.55 -9.51 -14.10
N ALA A 52 13.38 -9.09 -13.15
CA ALA A 52 14.19 -9.97 -12.33
C ALA A 52 13.42 -10.56 -11.14
N SER A 53 12.27 -10.00 -10.78
CA SER A 53 11.50 -10.47 -9.63
C SER A 53 10.71 -11.73 -9.96
N LYS A 54 10.79 -12.72 -9.07
CA LYS A 54 9.89 -13.89 -9.08
C LYS A 54 8.47 -13.50 -8.67
N ASP A 55 8.35 -12.48 -7.82
CA ASP A 55 7.08 -11.95 -7.34
C ASP A 55 7.06 -10.42 -7.48
N LYS A 56 6.30 -9.93 -8.46
CA LYS A 56 6.24 -8.51 -8.79
C LYS A 56 5.40 -7.72 -7.79
N ILE A 57 4.46 -8.38 -7.10
CA ILE A 57 3.61 -7.76 -6.08
C ILE A 57 4.46 -7.52 -4.83
N GLU A 58 5.20 -8.55 -4.43
CA GLU A 58 6.15 -8.47 -3.31
C GLU A 58 7.17 -7.36 -3.52
N LEU A 59 7.75 -7.27 -4.73
CA LEU A 59 8.68 -6.21 -5.10
C LEU A 59 8.08 -4.82 -4.85
N ASN A 60 6.87 -4.58 -5.32
CA ASN A 60 6.23 -3.27 -5.19
C ASN A 60 5.98 -2.92 -3.72
N ILE A 61 5.45 -3.86 -2.94
CA ILE A 61 5.20 -3.66 -1.51
C ILE A 61 6.51 -3.38 -0.77
N LYS A 62 7.61 -4.10 -1.09
CA LYS A 62 8.92 -3.84 -0.49
C LYS A 62 9.48 -2.47 -0.87
N LEU A 63 9.34 -2.06 -2.13
CA LEU A 63 9.76 -0.71 -2.56
C LEU A 63 9.02 0.37 -1.78
N VAL A 64 7.69 0.27 -1.67
CA VAL A 64 6.89 1.23 -0.90
C VAL A 64 7.23 1.17 0.59
N SER A 65 7.38 -0.02 1.17
CA SER A 65 7.66 -0.18 2.60
C SER A 65 8.98 0.46 3.04
N ASN A 66 9.95 0.56 2.14
CA ASN A 66 11.23 1.22 2.42
C ASN A 66 11.12 2.75 2.51
N GLU A 67 10.05 3.33 1.95
CA GLU A 67 9.75 4.76 2.05
C GLU A 67 8.97 5.11 3.32
N LEU A 68 8.47 4.11 4.05
CA LEU A 68 7.66 4.28 5.24
C LEU A 68 8.53 4.37 6.49
N LYS A 69 8.09 5.20 7.45
CA LYS A 69 8.65 5.17 8.81
C LYS A 69 8.35 3.80 9.46
N PRO A 70 9.15 3.35 10.44
CA PRO A 70 8.91 2.08 11.12
C PRO A 70 7.52 1.97 11.77
N SER A 71 6.98 3.06 12.34
CA SER A 71 5.62 3.08 12.91
C SER A 71 4.55 2.88 11.84
N ALA A 72 4.64 3.62 10.74
CA ALA A 72 3.76 3.50 9.59
C ALA A 72 3.77 2.09 9.00
N LYS A 73 4.95 1.47 8.88
CA LYS A 73 5.06 0.08 8.41
C LYS A 73 4.33 -0.89 9.34
N ARG A 74 4.50 -0.77 10.65
CA ARG A 74 3.79 -1.61 11.62
C ARG A 74 2.28 -1.40 11.57
N LEU A 75 1.82 -0.15 11.39
CA LEU A 75 0.41 0.15 11.18
C LEU A 75 -0.11 -0.52 9.91
N LEU A 76 0.62 -0.44 8.79
CA LEU A 76 0.28 -1.09 7.53
C LEU A 76 0.18 -2.62 7.67
N ASP A 77 1.13 -3.24 8.38
CA ASP A 77 1.12 -4.67 8.68
C ASP A 77 -0.11 -5.07 9.52
N GLY A 78 -0.48 -4.24 10.50
CA GLY A 78 -1.71 -4.41 11.28
C GLY A 78 -2.97 -4.29 10.44
N ILE A 79 -3.04 -3.29 9.55
CA ILE A 79 -4.18 -3.09 8.64
C ILE A 79 -4.40 -4.31 7.74
N ALA A 80 -3.33 -4.97 7.27
CA ALA A 80 -3.44 -6.14 6.41
C ALA A 80 -4.19 -7.31 7.07
N LEU A 81 -4.21 -7.39 8.41
CA LEU A 81 -4.95 -8.41 9.17
C LEU A 81 -6.47 -8.25 9.04
N PHE A 82 -6.98 -7.07 8.70
CA PHE A 82 -8.41 -6.86 8.45
C PHE A 82 -8.89 -7.52 7.15
N ASN A 83 -7.97 -8.08 6.35
CA ASN A 83 -8.25 -8.97 5.21
C ASN A 83 -9.36 -8.45 4.28
N ASN A 84 -9.16 -7.27 3.70
CA ASN A 84 -10.06 -6.63 2.73
C ASN A 84 -11.43 -6.16 3.30
N GLN A 85 -11.59 -6.16 4.63
CA GLN A 85 -12.67 -5.41 5.28
C GLN A 85 -12.35 -3.91 5.27
N SER A 86 -13.40 -3.10 5.30
CA SER A 86 -13.27 -1.67 5.45
C SER A 86 -12.95 -1.31 6.90
N PHE A 87 -12.17 -0.27 7.12
CA PHE A 87 -11.74 0.18 8.45
C PHE A 87 -11.82 1.71 8.57
N SER A 88 -12.20 2.21 9.74
CA SER A 88 -12.33 3.65 10.00
C SER A 88 -11.01 4.29 10.43
N LYS A 89 -10.89 5.61 10.27
CA LYS A 89 -9.78 6.38 10.87
C LYS A 89 -9.72 6.20 12.39
N GLU A 90 -10.87 6.11 13.07
CA GLU A 90 -10.93 5.86 14.51
C GLU A 90 -10.30 4.52 14.91
N LEU A 91 -10.52 3.45 14.13
CA LEU A 91 -9.85 2.18 14.34
C LEU A 91 -8.34 2.33 14.17
N LEU A 92 -7.90 3.03 13.11
CA LEU A 92 -6.48 3.30 12.90
C LEU A 92 -5.86 4.10 14.05
N ASN A 93 -6.59 5.07 14.60
CA ASN A 93 -6.19 5.86 15.76
C ASN A 93 -6.08 5.03 17.05
N SER A 94 -6.79 3.92 17.12
CA SER A 94 -6.75 3.00 18.26
C SER A 94 -5.55 2.03 18.16
N ILE A 95 -5.17 1.63 16.95
CA ILE A 95 -4.09 0.64 16.71
C ILE A 95 -2.73 1.24 16.36
N THR A 96 -2.67 2.53 16.03
CA THR A 96 -1.39 3.20 15.75
C THR A 96 -0.55 3.34 17.02
N GLU A 97 0.76 3.16 16.87
CA GLU A 97 1.73 3.44 17.94
C GLU A 97 2.04 4.93 18.08
N ASP A 98 1.76 5.72 17.04
CA ASP A 98 2.00 7.17 17.01
C ASP A 98 0.79 7.90 16.41
N LYS A 99 -0.06 8.41 17.32
CA LYS A 99 -1.26 9.17 16.97
C LYS A 99 -0.96 10.50 16.29
N HIS A 100 0.20 11.10 16.56
CA HIS A 100 0.58 12.38 15.97
C HIS A 100 0.95 12.24 14.50
N SER A 101 1.45 11.07 14.10
CA SER A 101 1.82 10.75 12.71
C SER A 101 0.69 10.12 11.88
N LEU A 102 -0.46 9.82 12.47
CA LEU A 102 -1.50 9.01 11.81
C LEU A 102 -1.97 9.61 10.48
N ASP A 103 -2.21 10.91 10.43
CA ASP A 103 -2.67 11.57 9.21
C ASP A 103 -1.61 11.54 8.09
N ASP A 104 -0.34 11.71 8.46
CA ASP A 104 0.78 11.56 7.52
C ASP A 104 0.89 10.11 7.01
N ASP A 105 0.72 9.13 7.90
CA ASP A 105 0.79 7.71 7.56
C ASP A 105 -0.35 7.32 6.61
N ILE A 106 -1.60 7.72 6.90
CA ILE A 106 -2.77 7.54 6.01
C ILE A 106 -2.52 8.20 4.65
N TYR A 107 -1.93 9.40 4.64
CA TYR A 107 -1.57 10.09 3.41
C TYR A 107 -0.53 9.28 2.61
N GLN A 108 0.53 8.77 3.24
CA GLN A 108 1.53 7.93 2.55
C GLN A 108 0.91 6.63 2.00
N PHE A 109 0.05 5.96 2.77
CA PHE A 109 -0.62 4.74 2.30
C PHE A 109 -1.50 5.02 1.08
N SER A 110 -2.25 6.13 1.11
CA SER A 110 -3.11 6.55 -0.01
C SER A 110 -2.28 6.95 -1.23
N LYS A 111 -1.18 7.69 -1.02
CA LYS A 111 -0.23 8.13 -2.05
C LYS A 111 0.34 6.95 -2.86
N PHE A 112 0.65 5.83 -2.20
CA PHE A 112 1.16 4.62 -2.84
C PHE A 112 0.07 3.58 -3.17
N ALA A 113 -1.20 3.96 -3.12
CA ALA A 113 -2.34 3.08 -3.39
C ALA A 113 -2.35 1.78 -2.57
N LEU A 114 -1.85 1.82 -1.33
CA LEU A 114 -1.93 0.71 -0.37
C LEU A 114 -3.33 0.60 0.24
N ILE A 115 -3.97 1.76 0.46
CA ILE A 115 -5.36 1.87 0.91
C ILE A 115 -6.10 2.84 0.00
N SER A 116 -7.43 2.77 0.02
CA SER A 116 -8.31 3.71 -0.68
C SER A 116 -9.42 4.17 0.25
N ASN A 117 -9.71 5.47 0.25
CA ASN A 117 -10.92 5.99 0.88
C ASN A 117 -12.14 5.56 0.05
N ILE A 118 -13.10 4.89 0.69
CA ILE A 118 -14.34 4.41 0.07
C ILE A 118 -15.57 5.21 0.49
N GLU A 119 -15.45 6.11 1.46
CA GLU A 119 -16.55 6.95 1.93
C GLU A 119 -16.15 8.44 1.90
N PRO A 120 -16.83 9.28 1.08
CA PRO A 120 -16.47 10.68 0.96
C PRO A 120 -16.99 11.56 2.11
N ASN A 121 -17.77 11.03 3.05
CA ASN A 121 -18.29 11.81 4.18
C ASN A 121 -17.19 12.11 5.22
N GLU A 122 -17.05 13.40 5.56
CA GLU A 122 -15.89 13.95 6.27
C GLU A 122 -15.82 13.62 7.77
N VAL A 123 -16.90 13.07 8.36
CA VAL A 123 -16.97 12.87 9.82
C VAL A 123 -16.08 11.73 10.30
N ASN A 124 -16.04 10.60 9.57
CA ASN A 124 -15.13 9.48 9.87
C ASN A 124 -14.74 8.78 8.57
N LEU A 125 -13.51 9.00 8.11
CA LEU A 125 -13.03 8.42 6.87
C LEU A 125 -12.97 6.89 6.97
N ILE A 126 -13.58 6.21 5.98
CA ILE A 126 -13.56 4.76 5.85
C ILE A 126 -12.63 4.37 4.72
N PHE A 127 -11.69 3.48 5.01
CA PHE A 127 -10.68 3.02 4.08
C PHE A 127 -10.82 1.53 3.79
N LYS A 128 -10.20 1.10 2.70
CA LYS A 128 -10.08 -0.31 2.32
C LYS A 128 -8.70 -0.60 1.72
N MET A 129 -8.13 -1.74 2.08
CA MET A 129 -6.94 -2.30 1.44
C MET A 129 -7.37 -3.38 0.45
N HIS A 130 -6.85 -3.35 -0.78
CA HIS A 130 -7.17 -4.37 -1.77
C HIS A 130 -6.63 -5.75 -1.33
N ASP A 131 -7.41 -6.80 -1.54
CA ASP A 131 -7.09 -8.16 -1.08
C ASP A 131 -5.71 -8.66 -1.57
N VAL A 132 -5.32 -8.37 -2.81
CA VAL A 132 -4.00 -8.73 -3.38
C VAL A 132 -2.85 -8.10 -2.60
N ILE A 133 -3.03 -6.88 -2.08
CA ILE A 133 -2.04 -6.17 -1.26
C ILE A 133 -2.03 -6.78 0.14
N ALA A 134 -3.20 -6.92 0.77
CA ALA A 134 -3.32 -7.49 2.11
C ALA A 134 -2.70 -8.90 2.19
N LYS A 135 -3.10 -9.80 1.29
CA LYS A 135 -2.57 -11.17 1.21
C LYS A 135 -1.06 -11.18 1.04
N LYS A 136 -0.52 -10.28 0.22
CA LYS A 136 0.93 -10.23 -0.03
C LYS A 136 1.70 -9.68 1.17
N ILE A 137 1.19 -8.68 1.89
CA ILE A 137 1.78 -8.21 3.14
C ILE A 137 1.82 -9.33 4.17
N LEU A 138 0.71 -10.04 4.38
CA LEU A 138 0.66 -11.18 5.31
C LEU A 138 1.66 -12.28 4.93
N GLN A 139 1.86 -12.56 3.63
CA GLN A 139 2.88 -13.50 3.16
C GLN A 139 4.31 -13.01 3.42
N ILE A 140 4.59 -11.71 3.25
CA ILE A 140 5.91 -11.11 3.50
C ILE A 140 6.27 -11.21 4.99
N ASN A 141 5.33 -10.89 5.87
CA ASN A 141 5.54 -10.88 7.32
C ASN A 141 5.70 -12.31 7.87
N GLY A 142 4.96 -13.26 7.28
CA GLY A 142 4.94 -14.65 7.72
C GLY A 142 4.24 -14.85 9.07
N ASP A 143 4.02 -16.12 9.43
CA ASP A 143 3.11 -16.49 10.52
C ASP A 143 3.51 -15.92 11.89
N LYS A 144 4.82 -15.83 12.16
CA LYS A 144 5.32 -15.36 13.45
C LYS A 144 5.00 -13.87 13.64
N GLU A 145 5.34 -13.03 12.67
CA GLU A 145 5.09 -11.59 12.77
C GLU A 145 3.59 -11.28 12.73
N ASN A 146 2.82 -11.96 11.86
CA ASN A 146 1.37 -11.80 11.81
C ASN A 146 0.70 -12.11 13.15
N LYS A 147 1.15 -13.15 13.87
CA LYS A 147 0.63 -13.47 15.21
C LYS A 147 0.95 -12.38 16.23
N GLU A 148 2.14 -11.79 16.19
CA GLU A 148 2.51 -10.70 17.09
C GLU A 148 1.69 -9.44 16.82
N TYR A 149 1.46 -9.09 15.55
CA TYR A 149 0.58 -8.00 15.18
C TYR A 149 -0.87 -8.26 15.60
N LEU A 150 -1.38 -9.47 15.41
CA LEU A 150 -2.73 -9.83 15.83
C LEU A 150 -2.91 -9.69 17.35
N LYS A 151 -1.95 -10.17 18.15
CA LYS A 151 -1.99 -10.00 19.61
C LYS A 151 -2.06 -8.52 20.01
N ARG A 152 -1.27 -7.66 19.35
CA ARG A 152 -1.29 -6.21 19.62
C ARG A 152 -2.64 -5.58 19.30
N VAL A 153 -3.23 -5.92 18.15
CA VAL A 153 -4.55 -5.43 17.75
C VAL A 153 -5.64 -5.91 18.71
N LEU A 154 -5.57 -7.16 19.17
CA LEU A 154 -6.54 -7.73 20.11
C LEU A 154 -6.43 -7.14 21.52
N LEU A 155 -5.24 -6.70 21.97
CA LEU A 155 -5.07 -6.07 23.29
C LEU A 155 -5.70 -4.66 23.40
N ILE A 156 -6.17 -4.10 22.30
CA ILE A 156 -6.82 -2.78 22.26
C ILE A 156 -8.33 -2.89 22.52
N PHE A 157 -8.91 -4.09 22.35
CA PHE A 157 -10.32 -4.40 22.61
C PHE A 157 -10.48 -5.22 23.90
#